data_AF-A0A8H6QXP2-F1
#
_entry.id   AF-A0A8H6QXP2-F1
#
_cell.length_a   1.000
_cell.length_b   1.000
_cell.length_c   1.000
_cell.angle_alpha   90.00
_cell.angle_beta   90.00
_cell.angle_gamma   90.00
#
_symmetry.space_group_name_H-M   'P 1'
#
loop_
_entity.id
_entity.type
_entity.pdbx_description
1 polymer ?
#
loop_
_entity_poly.entity_id
_entity_poly.type
_entity_poly.pdbx_seq_one_letter_code
_entity_poly.pdbx_strand_id
1 'polypeptide(L)'
;MLGKVVLEKTYEHAGLVEKSKQDAGWYASPWDRERYVRQIQITGKRLQLFNEHDIEYTVVSLTVPGIQGIADRTEAETAATPMNNWITEQINE
;
A
#
# COMPACT_ATOMS: atom_id res chain seq x y z
N MET A 1 -0.92 -18.28 -16.99
CA MET A 1 -0.62 -19.13 -15.81
C MET A 1 -1.50 -18.64 -14.68
N LEU A 2 -2.37 -19.52 -14.16
CA LEU A 2 -3.15 -19.26 -12.96
C LEU A 2 -2.25 -19.36 -11.72
N GLY A 3 -2.68 -18.80 -10.59
CA GLY A 3 -1.95 -18.92 -9.33
C GLY A 3 -0.68 -18.09 -9.23
N LYS A 4 -0.64 -16.92 -9.88
CA LYS A 4 0.50 -16.02 -9.73
C LYS A 4 0.54 -15.47 -8.31
N VAL A 5 1.74 -15.46 -7.73
CA VAL A 5 2.02 -14.84 -6.43
C VAL A 5 2.81 -13.55 -6.66
N VAL A 6 2.41 -12.47 -6.01
CA VAL A 6 3.12 -11.18 -6.10
C VAL A 6 3.45 -10.67 -4.70
N LEU A 7 4.65 -10.12 -4.51
CA LEU A 7 5.21 -9.93 -3.17
C LEU A 7 5.87 -8.55 -2.92
N GLU A 8 5.63 -7.61 -3.82
CA GLU A 8 6.03 -6.21 -3.65
C GLU A 8 4.83 -5.31 -3.96
N LYS A 9 3.76 -5.49 -3.18
CA LYS A 9 2.52 -4.72 -3.34
C LYS A 9 2.33 -3.81 -2.16
N THR A 10 2.62 -2.53 -2.39
CA THR A 10 2.60 -1.52 -1.34
C THR A 10 1.18 -1.14 -0.91
N TYR A 11 1.03 -0.76 0.34
CA TYR A 11 -0.15 -0.07 0.88
C TYR A 11 0.26 1.20 1.64
N GLU A 12 -0.71 2.05 1.92
CA GLU A 12 -0.58 3.15 2.88
C GLU A 12 -1.82 3.18 3.78
N HIS A 13 -1.67 3.70 5.00
CA HIS A 13 -2.78 3.83 5.93
C HIS A 13 -3.87 4.75 5.38
N ALA A 14 -5.15 4.39 5.55
CA ALA A 14 -6.28 5.16 5.01
C ALA A 14 -6.33 6.62 5.47
N GLY A 15 -5.78 6.93 6.64
CA GLY A 15 -5.64 8.30 7.17
C GLY A 15 -4.57 9.17 6.50
N LEU A 16 -3.77 8.64 5.57
CA LEU A 16 -2.59 9.30 4.99
C LEU A 16 -2.72 9.59 3.48
N VAL A 17 -3.94 9.93 3.02
CA VAL A 17 -4.24 10.21 1.61
C VAL A 17 -3.43 11.39 1.06
N GLU A 18 -3.30 12.48 1.82
CA GLU A 18 -2.54 13.66 1.37
C GLU A 18 -1.04 13.36 1.23
N LYS A 19 -0.47 12.57 2.14
CA LYS A 19 0.89 12.04 2.00
C LYS A 19 1.03 11.20 0.72
N SER A 20 0.08 10.30 0.46
CA SER A 20 0.10 9.49 -0.77
C SER A 20 0.06 10.33 -2.04
N LYS A 21 -0.71 11.43 -2.06
CA LYS A 21 -0.73 12.39 -3.19
C LYS A 21 0.61 13.09 -3.37
N GLN A 22 1.22 13.54 -2.26
CA GLN A 22 2.54 14.15 -2.28
C GLN A 22 3.58 13.16 -2.83
N ASP A 23 3.57 11.93 -2.31
CA ASP A 23 4.53 10.90 -2.70
C ASP A 23 4.40 10.54 -4.18
N ALA A 24 3.15 10.41 -4.68
CA ALA A 24 2.87 10.19 -6.11
C ALA A 24 3.46 11.28 -7.02
N GLY A 25 3.71 12.48 -6.48
CA GLY A 25 4.40 13.56 -7.17
C GLY A 25 5.80 13.18 -7.67
N TRP A 26 6.49 12.27 -6.97
CA TRP A 26 7.88 11.89 -7.25
C TRP A 26 8.01 10.78 -8.30
N TYR A 27 7.07 9.82 -8.34
CA TYR A 27 7.23 8.59 -9.13
C TYR A 27 6.05 8.26 -10.04
N ALA A 28 4.91 8.96 -9.94
CA ALA A 28 3.77 8.78 -10.84
C ALA A 28 3.63 9.96 -11.81
N SER A 29 3.43 9.65 -13.08
CA SER A 29 3.14 10.64 -14.12
C SER A 29 1.87 11.43 -13.78
N PRO A 30 1.76 12.73 -14.12
CA PRO A 30 0.63 13.57 -13.72
C PRO A 30 -0.77 12.98 -14.00
N TRP A 31 -0.96 12.34 -15.16
CA TRP A 31 -2.24 11.72 -15.54
C TRP A 31 -2.58 10.43 -14.80
N ASP A 32 -1.63 9.83 -14.07
CA ASP A 32 -1.79 8.54 -13.39
C ASP A 32 -1.84 8.67 -11.85
N ARG A 33 -1.59 9.87 -11.32
CA ARG A 33 -1.55 10.11 -9.87
C ARG A 33 -2.86 9.76 -9.17
N GLU A 34 -4.00 10.06 -9.79
CA GLU A 34 -5.28 9.70 -9.21
C GLU A 34 -5.49 8.18 -9.18
N ARG A 35 -5.05 7.47 -10.23
CA ARG A 35 -5.09 6.00 -10.24
C ARG A 35 -4.23 5.45 -9.12
N TYR A 36 -3.02 5.99 -8.95
CA TYR A 36 -2.11 5.60 -7.88
C TYR A 36 -2.76 5.75 -6.51
N VAL A 37 -3.31 6.93 -6.18
CA VAL A 37 -3.93 7.18 -4.87
C VAL A 37 -5.14 6.28 -4.63
N ARG A 38 -5.93 5.97 -5.68
CA ARG A 38 -7.03 5.00 -5.55
C ARG A 38 -6.56 3.56 -5.36
N GLN A 39 -5.44 3.17 -5.97
CA GLN A 39 -4.95 1.78 -5.99
C GLN A 39 -3.87 1.49 -4.96
N ILE A 40 -3.38 2.47 -4.21
CA ILE A 40 -2.48 2.23 -3.07
C ILE A 40 -3.23 1.48 -1.95
N GLN A 41 -4.56 1.57 -1.92
CA GLN A 41 -5.39 0.70 -1.09
C GLN A 41 -5.39 -0.74 -1.62
N ILE A 42 -5.44 -1.72 -0.72
CA ILE A 42 -5.35 -3.15 -1.11
C ILE A 42 -6.68 -3.76 -1.53
N THR A 43 -7.79 -3.05 -1.29
CA THR A 43 -9.16 -3.47 -1.64
C THR A 43 -9.65 -2.81 -2.93
N GLY A 44 -10.92 -3.04 -3.30
CA GLY A 44 -11.58 -2.36 -4.42
C GLY A 44 -11.00 -2.72 -5.80
N LYS A 45 -10.70 -1.71 -6.62
CA LYS A 45 -10.28 -1.93 -8.02
C LYS A 45 -8.95 -2.68 -8.14
N ARG A 46 -8.06 -2.57 -7.15
CA ARG A 46 -6.78 -3.31 -7.16
C ARG A 46 -7.01 -4.81 -7.06
N LEU A 47 -7.88 -5.25 -6.15
CA LEU A 47 -8.25 -6.65 -6.00
C LEU A 47 -8.96 -7.19 -7.25
N GLN A 48 -9.84 -6.39 -7.88
CA GLN A 48 -10.45 -6.77 -9.15
C GLN A 48 -9.41 -7.00 -10.24
N LEU A 49 -8.40 -6.13 -10.37
CA LEU A 49 -7.30 -6.30 -11.33
C LEU A 49 -6.47 -7.55 -11.04
N PHE A 50 -6.26 -7.89 -9.77
CA PHE A 50 -5.56 -9.13 -9.40
C PHE A 50 -6.33 -10.36 -9.91
N ASN A 51 -7.64 -10.39 -9.72
CA ASN A 51 -8.49 -11.47 -10.22
C ASN A 51 -8.50 -11.51 -11.76
N GLU A 52 -8.66 -10.36 -12.43
CA GLU A 52 -8.64 -10.23 -13.90
C GLU A 52 -7.32 -10.70 -14.53
N HIS A 53 -6.22 -10.63 -13.77
CA HIS A 53 -4.88 -11.01 -14.23
C HIS A 53 -4.37 -12.30 -13.58
N ASP A 54 -5.23 -13.17 -13.03
CA ASP A 54 -4.89 -14.44 -12.37
C ASP A 54 -3.77 -14.35 -11.31
N ILE A 55 -3.79 -13.30 -10.49
CA ILE A 55 -2.99 -13.19 -9.27
C ILE A 55 -3.83 -13.76 -8.13
N GLU A 56 -3.38 -14.90 -7.58
CA GLU A 56 -4.13 -15.64 -6.56
C GLU A 56 -3.66 -15.29 -5.14
N TYR A 57 -2.40 -14.86 -4.99
CA TYR A 57 -1.88 -14.49 -3.69
C TYR A 57 -1.02 -13.24 -3.78
N THR A 58 -1.21 -12.32 -2.84
CA THR A 58 -0.44 -11.10 -2.76
C THR A 58 0.11 -10.91 -1.36
N VAL A 59 1.43 -10.77 -1.24
CA VAL A 59 2.08 -10.27 -0.03
C VAL A 59 2.18 -8.77 -0.14
N VAL A 60 1.66 -8.08 0.87
CA VAL A 60 1.59 -6.62 0.93
C VAL A 60 2.63 -6.05 1.90
N SER A 61 3.10 -4.84 1.61
CA SER A 61 4.10 -4.14 2.41
C SER A 61 3.76 -2.66 2.56
N LEU A 62 4.20 -2.00 3.63
CA LEU A 62 4.03 -0.56 3.77
C LEU A 62 4.82 0.17 2.67
N THR A 63 4.23 1.21 2.08
CA THR A 63 4.87 2.02 1.04
C THR A 63 6.11 2.76 1.57
N VAL A 64 7.00 3.14 0.66
CA VAL A 64 8.20 3.91 0.99
C VAL A 64 7.88 5.40 1.21
N PRO A 65 8.66 6.11 2.05
CA PRO A 65 9.70 5.59 2.93
C PRO A 65 9.15 4.91 4.20
N GLY A 66 7.83 4.94 4.42
CA GLY A 66 7.19 4.27 5.54
C GLY A 66 7.81 4.64 6.89
N ILE A 67 8.05 3.62 7.72
CA ILE A 67 8.68 3.77 9.04
C ILE A 67 10.14 4.23 8.91
N GLN A 68 10.82 3.88 7.81
CA GLN A 68 12.21 4.28 7.56
C GLN A 68 12.37 5.79 7.33
N GLY A 69 11.26 6.51 7.09
CA GLY A 69 11.26 7.97 7.03
C GLY A 69 11.27 8.66 8.40
N ILE A 70 11.09 7.91 9.50
CA ILE A 70 11.03 8.44 10.87
C ILE A 70 12.41 8.28 11.51
N ALA A 71 13.06 9.40 11.82
CA ALA A 71 14.41 9.40 12.37
C ALA A 71 14.46 9.05 13.87
N ASP A 72 13.45 9.45 14.64
CA ASP A 72 13.36 9.08 16.05
C ASP A 72 12.92 7.63 16.20
N ARG A 73 13.71 6.85 16.94
CA ARG A 73 13.45 5.43 17.14
C ARG A 73 12.11 5.16 17.83
N THR A 74 11.79 5.94 18.86
CA THR A 74 10.59 5.72 19.67
C THR A 74 9.35 6.02 18.85
N GLU A 75 9.38 7.11 18.08
CA GLU A 75 8.33 7.47 17.14
C GLU A 75 8.17 6.39 16.04
N ALA A 76 9.27 5.89 15.48
CA ALA A 76 9.25 4.84 14.46
C ALA A 76 8.63 3.54 14.96
N GLU A 77 9.04 3.06 16.15
CA GLU A 77 8.49 1.85 16.78
C GLU A 77 7.00 2.03 17.12
N THR A 78 6.63 3.21 17.61
CA THR A 78 5.23 3.56 17.93
C THR A 78 4.36 3.62 16.68
N ALA A 79 4.89 4.13 15.57
CA ALA A 79 4.17 4.21 14.30
C ALA A 79 4.05 2.85 13.60
N ALA A 80 5.04 1.96 13.73
CA ALA A 80 5.05 0.67 13.04
C ALA A 80 3.91 -0.27 13.47
N THR A 81 3.61 -0.31 14.78
CA THR A 81 2.62 -1.25 15.33
C THR A 81 1.21 -1.02 14.79
N PRO A 82 0.66 0.21 14.79
CA PRO A 82 -0.62 0.50 14.15
C PRO A 82 -0.69 0.13 12.67
N MET A 83 0.39 0.31 11.91
CA MET A 83 0.42 -0.05 10.49
C MET A 83 0.27 -1.55 10.27
N ASN A 84 0.95 -2.35 11.10
CA ASN A 84 0.86 -3.81 11.07
C ASN A 84 -0.54 -4.30 11.50
N ASN A 85 -1.10 -3.71 12.55
CA ASN A 85 -2.45 -4.06 13.01
C ASN A 85 -3.49 -3.72 11.94
N TRP A 86 -3.42 -2.53 11.38
CA TRP A 86 -4.35 -2.09 10.34
C TRP A 86 -4.32 -3.01 9.11
N ILE A 87 -3.14 -3.32 8.57
CA ILE A 87 -3.08 -4.20 7.38
C ILE A 87 -3.56 -5.61 7.69
N THR A 88 -3.36 -6.09 8.92
CA THR A 88 -3.87 -7.39 9.38
C THR A 88 -5.41 -7.40 9.38
N GLU A 89 -6.05 -6.32 9.81
CA GLU A 89 -7.51 -6.19 9.73
C GLU A 89 -7.99 -6.22 8.28
N GLN A 90 -7.33 -5.49 7.38
CA GLN A 90 -7.73 -5.37 5.98
C GLN A 90 -7.59 -6.67 5.16
N ILE A 91 -6.70 -7.59 5.53
CA ILE A 91 -6.51 -8.88 4.82
C ILE A 91 -7.35 -10.02 5.40
N ASN A 92 -8.01 -9.81 6.54
CA ASN A 92 -8.90 -10.78 7.17
C ASN A 92 -10.38 -10.58 6.79
N GLU A 93 -10.69 -9.51 6.04
CA GLU A 93 -12.01 -9.24 5.43
C GLU A 93 -12.25 -10.09 4.17
#